data_AF-A0A2D9U2Z1-F1
#
_entry.id   AF-A0A2D9U2Z1-F1
#
_cell.length_a   1.000
_cell.length_b   1.000
_cell.length_c   1.000
_cell.angle_alpha   90.00
_cell.angle_beta   90.00
_cell.angle_gamma   90.00
#
_symmetry.space_group_name_H-M   'P 1'
#
loop_
_entity.id
_entity.type
_entity.pdbx_description
1 polymer ?
#
loop_
_entity_poly.entity_id
_entity_poly.type
_entity_poly.pdbx_seq_one_letter_code
_entity_poly.pdbx_strand_id
1 'polypeptide(L)'
;MSLEPESVIFLLGAGASRDADIPTAMEMDNKVEEHLSNDWADLKDLYYLIKSSIVYQRGLKGGFDASVGIEEILGVIEELGKKDRNILYPFIGAWNTHLIQVAGDKFQRVDDLNQKIREKLTSWVKQDNRKGSYLQGLGNFKREYGPALRAFTLNYDLLLESNLKDAGFNVELGFDPDTAIWDALRFEQHENTVADFYVYKLHGSIDWERESEAEEYLIKRDYVVDDPDLIFGVNSKLNSNDPYLFNVHELRNYTLYPSLKLIFTVGYSFSDDYINKLLSQALRRDKNKRIVNVSPDSEKMVEEVAQKLAVNTDSVIPMKATAKEFFTEKLTEEYCVSCIPSDPDIPF
;
A
#
# COMPACT_ATOMS: atom_id res chain seq x y z
N MET A 1 -15.01 19.57 21.86
CA MET A 1 -14.91 19.74 20.40
C MET A 1 -15.15 18.37 19.82
N SER A 2 -16.16 18.19 18.98
CA SER A 2 -16.34 16.95 18.22
C SER A 2 -15.57 17.05 16.90
N LEU A 3 -15.19 15.92 16.32
CA LEU A 3 -14.56 15.91 15.01
C LEU A 3 -15.59 16.29 13.93
N GLU A 4 -15.20 17.18 13.01
CA GLU A 4 -16.00 17.49 11.82
C GLU A 4 -16.05 16.30 10.87
N PRO A 5 -17.11 16.14 10.06
CA PRO A 5 -17.13 15.14 8.99
C PRO A 5 -15.95 15.27 8.03
N GLU A 6 -15.46 14.12 7.56
CA GLU A 6 -14.31 14.02 6.65
C GLU A 6 -13.01 14.65 7.18
N SER A 7 -12.90 14.84 8.51
CA SER A 7 -11.71 15.41 9.14
C SER A 7 -10.55 14.43 9.33
N VAL A 8 -10.79 13.13 9.10
CA VAL A 8 -9.82 12.05 9.31
C VAL A 8 -9.84 11.06 8.14
N ILE A 9 -8.64 10.63 7.70
CA ILE A 9 -8.46 9.45 6.85
C ILE A 9 -7.38 8.51 7.42
N PHE A 10 -7.41 7.25 7.00
CA PHE A 10 -6.43 6.24 7.37
C PHE A 10 -5.66 5.75 6.14
N LEU A 11 -4.34 5.60 6.27
CA LEU A 11 -3.45 4.98 5.30
C LEU A 11 -2.69 3.83 5.96
N LEU A 12 -2.99 2.60 5.56
CA LEU A 12 -2.44 1.37 6.15
C LEU A 12 -1.37 0.78 5.24
N GLY A 13 -0.14 0.67 5.76
CA GLY A 13 0.94 -0.06 5.11
C GLY A 13 1.14 -1.46 5.70
N ALA A 14 2.18 -2.17 5.24
CA ALA A 14 2.41 -3.58 5.58
C ALA A 14 2.50 -3.82 7.10
N GLY A 15 3.01 -2.86 7.86
CA GLY A 15 3.07 -2.94 9.32
C GLY A 15 1.69 -3.00 10.01
N ALA A 16 0.62 -2.55 9.34
CA ALA A 16 -0.75 -2.65 9.86
C ALA A 16 -1.23 -4.11 9.97
N SER A 17 -0.71 -5.00 9.13
CA SER A 17 -1.04 -6.42 9.11
C SER A 17 -0.02 -7.29 9.85
N ARG A 18 1.08 -6.70 10.35
CA ARG A 18 2.16 -7.43 11.01
C ARG A 18 1.73 -8.15 12.29
N ASP A 19 0.85 -7.52 13.07
CA ASP A 19 0.29 -8.13 14.29
C ASP A 19 -0.58 -9.37 14.00
N ALA A 20 -0.94 -9.63 12.74
CA ALA A 20 -1.63 -10.81 12.25
C ALA A 20 -0.69 -11.87 11.62
N ASP A 21 0.61 -11.79 11.89
CA ASP A 21 1.68 -12.65 11.36
C ASP A 21 1.95 -12.49 9.85
N ILE A 22 1.46 -11.43 9.21
CA ILE A 22 1.86 -11.09 7.83
C ILE A 22 3.25 -10.47 7.86
N PRO A 23 4.24 -11.03 7.13
CA PRO A 23 5.58 -10.46 7.11
C PRO A 23 5.57 -9.06 6.47
N THR A 24 6.40 -8.17 6.98
CA THR A 24 6.72 -6.90 6.33
C THR A 24 7.47 -7.14 5.01
N ALA A 25 7.52 -6.14 4.13
CA ALA A 25 8.26 -6.24 2.86
C ALA A 25 9.72 -6.69 3.06
N MET A 26 10.41 -6.15 4.07
CA MET A 26 11.78 -6.53 4.43
C MET A 26 11.89 -7.97 4.93
N GLU A 27 10.90 -8.47 5.67
CA GLU A 27 10.86 -9.89 6.09
C GLU A 27 10.56 -10.81 4.90
N MET A 28 9.75 -10.37 3.93
CA MET A 28 9.51 -11.09 2.67
C MET A 28 10.79 -11.19 1.84
N ASP A 29 11.58 -10.11 1.75
CA ASP A 29 12.89 -10.12 1.08
C ASP A 29 13.82 -11.20 1.65
N ASN A 30 13.95 -11.24 2.98
CA ASN A 30 14.79 -12.24 3.64
C ASN A 30 14.31 -13.67 3.34
N LYS A 31 13.00 -13.91 3.32
CA LYS A 31 12.43 -15.22 2.97
C LYS A 31 12.70 -15.61 1.51
N VAL A 32 12.69 -14.65 0.58
CA VAL A 32 13.10 -14.91 -0.81
C VAL A 32 14.58 -15.33 -0.86
N GLU A 33 15.46 -14.65 -0.11
CA GLU A 33 16.88 -15.01 -0.06
C GLU A 33 17.16 -16.37 0.59
N GLU A 34 16.33 -16.78 1.56
CA GLU A 34 16.34 -18.12 2.11
C GLU A 34 15.96 -19.17 1.05
N HIS A 35 14.91 -18.93 0.25
CA HIS A 35 14.54 -19.81 -0.86
C HIS A 35 15.64 -19.91 -1.92
N LEU A 36 16.26 -18.79 -2.28
CA LEU A 36 17.39 -18.74 -3.24
C LEU A 36 18.65 -19.47 -2.72
N SER A 37 18.79 -19.59 -1.40
CA SER A 37 19.88 -20.35 -0.79
C SER A 37 19.58 -21.85 -0.71
N ASN A 38 18.34 -22.26 -0.97
CA ASN A 38 17.86 -23.63 -0.84
C ASN A 38 17.25 -24.13 -2.16
N ASP A 39 15.93 -24.05 -2.30
CA ASP A 39 15.15 -24.66 -3.38
C ASP A 39 15.12 -23.86 -4.70
N TRP A 40 15.60 -22.61 -4.72
CA TRP A 40 15.67 -21.75 -5.92
C TRP A 40 17.13 -21.40 -6.30
N ALA A 41 18.08 -22.30 -6.02
CA ALA A 41 19.50 -22.05 -6.22
C ALA A 41 19.89 -21.69 -7.67
N ASP A 42 19.12 -22.17 -8.65
CA ASP A 42 19.31 -21.90 -10.08
C ASP A 42 18.88 -20.47 -10.51
N LEU A 43 18.08 -19.78 -9.69
CA LEU A 43 17.63 -18.41 -9.92
C LEU A 43 18.46 -17.36 -9.16
N LYS A 44 19.37 -17.81 -8.29
CA LYS A 44 20.17 -16.97 -7.40
C LYS A 44 20.98 -15.91 -8.13
N ASP A 45 21.68 -16.28 -9.20
CA ASP A 45 22.53 -15.36 -9.95
C ASP A 45 21.70 -14.26 -10.65
N LEU A 46 20.52 -14.62 -11.18
CA LEU A 46 19.58 -13.66 -11.76
C LEU A 46 19.08 -12.67 -10.71
N TYR A 47 18.65 -13.18 -9.55
CA TYR A 47 18.18 -12.34 -8.45
C TYR A 47 19.27 -11.37 -7.96
N TYR A 48 20.50 -11.85 -7.74
CA TYR A 48 21.61 -10.99 -7.32
C TYR A 48 22.00 -9.95 -8.37
N LEU A 49 21.93 -10.29 -9.66
CA LEU A 49 22.12 -9.32 -10.73
C LEU A 49 21.07 -8.20 -10.67
N ILE A 50 19.79 -8.56 -10.51
CA ILE A 50 18.70 -7.58 -10.38
C ILE A 50 18.91 -6.69 -9.15
N LYS A 51 19.11 -7.30 -7.97
CA LYS A 51 19.35 -6.57 -6.72
C LYS A 51 20.55 -5.63 -6.82
N SER A 52 21.67 -6.10 -7.39
CA SER A 52 22.87 -5.29 -7.59
C SER A 52 22.64 -4.14 -8.57
N SER A 53 21.82 -4.34 -9.60
CA SER A 53 21.47 -3.30 -10.57
C SER A 53 20.67 -2.17 -9.94
N ILE A 54 19.75 -2.50 -9.03
CA ILE A 54 18.97 -1.50 -8.26
C ILE A 54 19.91 -0.68 -7.35
N VAL A 55 20.79 -1.35 -6.60
CA VAL A 55 21.80 -0.68 -5.75
C VAL A 55 22.70 0.22 -6.59
N TYR A 56 23.19 -0.27 -7.73
CA TYR A 56 24.00 0.52 -8.65
C TYR A 56 23.27 1.78 -9.12
N GLN A 57 22.02 1.65 -9.58
CA GLN A 57 21.21 2.78 -10.03
C GLN A 57 21.03 3.84 -8.93
N ARG A 58 20.74 3.43 -7.69
CA ARG A 58 20.62 4.34 -6.54
C ARG A 58 21.95 4.96 -6.16
N GLY A 59 23.03 4.17 -6.20
CA GLY A 59 24.40 4.60 -5.92
C GLY A 59 24.90 5.72 -6.83
N LEU A 60 24.46 5.75 -8.10
CA LEU A 60 24.74 6.87 -9.00
C LEU A 60 24.19 8.23 -8.52
N LYS A 61 23.21 8.20 -7.61
CA LYS A 61 22.63 9.37 -6.94
C LYS A 61 23.07 9.50 -5.47
N GLY A 62 24.03 8.69 -5.02
CA GLY A 62 24.54 8.67 -3.65
C GLY A 62 23.70 7.85 -2.65
N GLY A 63 22.68 7.10 -3.09
CA GLY A 63 21.79 6.35 -2.21
C GLY A 63 22.23 4.90 -1.99
N PHE A 64 23.27 4.66 -1.19
CA PHE A 64 23.80 3.30 -0.93
C PHE A 64 23.19 2.61 0.28
N ASP A 65 22.68 3.37 1.25
CA ASP A 65 22.32 2.86 2.58
C ASP A 65 20.92 2.23 2.64
N ALA A 66 20.12 2.39 1.58
CA ALA A 66 18.75 1.87 1.53
C ALA A 66 18.72 0.41 1.04
N SER A 67 18.06 -0.46 1.81
CA SER A 67 17.78 -1.83 1.39
C SER A 67 16.90 -1.84 0.13
N VAL A 68 17.09 -2.87 -0.71
CA VAL A 68 16.25 -3.13 -1.88
C VAL A 68 15.04 -3.93 -1.42
N GLY A 69 13.84 -3.42 -1.69
CA GLY A 69 12.58 -4.08 -1.31
C GLY A 69 12.06 -5.06 -2.38
N ILE A 70 11.23 -6.03 -1.96
CA ILE A 70 10.69 -7.06 -2.86
C ILE A 70 9.89 -6.47 -4.02
N GLU A 71 9.12 -5.41 -3.76
CA GLU A 71 8.34 -4.72 -4.79
C GLU A 71 9.23 -4.09 -5.88
N GLU A 72 10.44 -3.65 -5.53
CA GLU A 72 11.37 -3.09 -6.51
C GLU A 72 11.97 -4.18 -7.39
N ILE A 73 12.27 -5.32 -6.79
CA ILE A 73 12.75 -6.51 -7.52
C ILE A 73 11.68 -6.97 -8.49
N LEU A 74 10.42 -7.10 -8.05
CA LEU A 74 9.29 -7.45 -8.91
C LEU A 74 9.06 -6.40 -10.00
N GLY A 75 9.17 -5.11 -9.69
CA GLY A 75 9.08 -4.06 -10.70
C GLY A 75 10.15 -4.20 -11.80
N VAL A 76 11.39 -4.57 -11.45
CA VAL A 76 12.44 -4.85 -12.46
C VAL A 76 12.14 -6.11 -13.25
N ILE A 77 11.67 -7.18 -12.58
CA ILE A 77 11.27 -8.44 -13.22
C ILE A 77 10.16 -8.20 -14.26
N GLU A 78 9.14 -7.41 -13.92
CA GLU A 78 8.05 -7.04 -14.84
C GLU A 78 8.57 -6.27 -16.05
N GLU A 79 9.43 -5.28 -15.85
CA GLU A 79 10.01 -4.50 -16.95
C GLU A 79 10.89 -5.35 -17.87
N LEU A 80 11.64 -6.31 -17.31
CA LEU A 80 12.41 -7.28 -18.10
C LEU A 80 11.48 -8.26 -18.85
N GLY A 81 10.38 -8.67 -18.23
CA GLY A 81 9.36 -9.55 -18.81
C GLY A 81 8.61 -8.93 -20.00
N LYS A 82 8.58 -7.60 -20.12
CA LYS A 82 8.01 -6.91 -21.31
C LYS A 82 8.76 -7.23 -22.60
N LYS A 83 10.05 -7.57 -22.53
CA LYS A 83 10.88 -7.99 -23.69
C LYS A 83 10.76 -6.99 -24.85
N ASP A 84 10.29 -7.43 -26.02
CA ASP A 84 10.09 -6.63 -27.24
C ASP A 84 8.89 -5.68 -27.19
N ARG A 85 8.00 -5.84 -26.20
CA ARG A 85 6.93 -4.87 -25.90
C ARG A 85 7.46 -3.61 -25.22
N ASN A 86 8.69 -3.62 -24.70
CA ASN A 86 9.29 -2.45 -24.09
C ASN A 86 9.69 -1.43 -25.18
N ILE A 87 9.22 -0.18 -25.06
CA ILE A 87 9.53 0.90 -26.02
C ILE A 87 11.02 1.18 -26.18
N LEU A 88 11.83 0.84 -25.16
CA LEU A 88 13.28 1.01 -25.20
C LEU A 88 13.98 -0.14 -25.92
N TYR A 89 13.30 -1.25 -26.20
CA TYR A 89 13.89 -2.44 -26.81
C TYR A 89 14.71 -2.15 -28.08
N PRO A 90 14.28 -1.30 -29.03
CA PRO A 90 15.07 -0.98 -30.23
C PRO A 90 16.38 -0.21 -29.96
N PHE A 91 16.49 0.42 -28.79
CA PHE A 91 17.65 1.23 -28.40
C PHE A 91 18.61 0.49 -27.48
N ILE A 92 18.22 -0.69 -26.98
CA ILE A 92 19.10 -1.56 -26.20
C ILE A 92 20.08 -2.23 -27.18
N GLY A 93 21.24 -1.59 -27.37
CA GLY A 93 22.27 -2.05 -28.33
C GLY A 93 22.77 -3.47 -28.05
N ALA A 94 22.83 -3.86 -26.78
CA ALA A 94 22.96 -5.23 -26.31
C ALA A 94 22.53 -5.29 -24.84
N TRP A 95 21.83 -6.36 -24.45
CA TRP A 95 21.65 -6.64 -23.02
C TRP A 95 22.99 -6.83 -22.34
N ASN A 96 23.04 -6.55 -21.04
CA ASN A 96 24.21 -6.91 -20.22
C ASN A 96 24.54 -8.40 -20.46
N THR A 97 25.79 -8.70 -20.78
CA THR A 97 26.23 -10.07 -21.12
C THR A 97 25.94 -11.05 -19.99
N HIS A 98 26.03 -10.59 -18.75
CA HIS A 98 25.68 -11.38 -17.57
C HIS A 98 24.17 -11.62 -17.48
N LEU A 99 23.32 -10.63 -17.82
CA LEU A 99 21.87 -10.82 -17.87
C LEU A 99 21.48 -11.94 -18.84
N ILE A 100 22.06 -11.96 -20.04
CA ILE A 100 21.80 -13.02 -21.04
C ILE A 100 22.18 -14.40 -20.47
N GLN A 101 23.29 -14.49 -19.72
CA GLN A 101 23.74 -15.75 -19.13
C GLN A 101 22.82 -16.25 -18.03
N VAL A 102 22.31 -15.35 -17.18
CA VAL A 102 21.54 -15.73 -15.99
C VAL A 102 20.04 -15.81 -16.23
N ALA A 103 19.50 -15.09 -17.22
CA ALA A 103 18.06 -15.06 -17.54
C ALA A 103 17.56 -16.33 -18.27
N GLY A 104 18.47 -17.17 -18.77
CA GLY A 104 18.12 -18.39 -19.53
C GLY A 104 17.56 -18.11 -20.93
N ASP A 105 17.25 -19.18 -21.65
CA ASP A 105 16.72 -19.09 -23.02
C ASP A 105 15.43 -18.29 -23.04
N LYS A 106 15.37 -17.27 -23.91
CA LYS A 106 14.20 -16.38 -24.06
C LYS A 106 13.67 -15.80 -22.74
N PHE A 107 14.56 -15.57 -21.77
CA PHE A 107 14.25 -15.01 -20.45
C PHE A 107 13.37 -15.93 -19.57
N GLN A 108 13.34 -17.24 -19.82
CA GLN A 108 12.51 -18.19 -19.05
C GLN A 108 12.72 -18.07 -17.53
N ARG A 109 13.95 -17.85 -17.06
CA ARG A 109 14.22 -17.73 -15.61
C ARG A 109 13.67 -16.45 -15.00
N VAL A 110 13.48 -15.40 -15.79
CA VAL A 110 12.79 -14.18 -15.34
C VAL A 110 11.32 -14.49 -15.09
N ASP A 111 10.70 -15.22 -16.01
CA ASP A 111 9.31 -15.66 -15.90
C ASP A 111 9.13 -16.63 -14.69
N ASP A 112 10.05 -17.60 -14.53
CA ASP A 112 10.04 -18.55 -13.40
C ASP A 112 10.23 -17.85 -12.04
N LEU A 113 11.17 -16.90 -11.96
CA LEU A 113 11.41 -16.13 -10.74
C LEU A 113 10.20 -15.25 -10.39
N ASN A 114 9.57 -14.63 -11.39
CA ASN A 114 8.35 -13.85 -11.20
C ASN A 114 7.25 -14.72 -10.58
N GLN A 115 6.96 -15.86 -11.20
CA GLN A 115 5.92 -16.79 -10.76
C GLN A 115 6.19 -17.27 -9.32
N LYS A 116 7.42 -17.73 -9.04
CA LYS A 116 7.79 -18.22 -7.71
C LYS A 116 7.66 -17.17 -6.61
N ILE A 117 8.09 -15.94 -6.86
CA ILE A 117 7.94 -14.85 -5.89
C ILE A 117 6.46 -14.54 -5.67
N ARG A 118 5.66 -14.41 -6.74
CA ARG A 118 4.21 -14.14 -6.66
C ARG A 118 3.46 -15.23 -5.88
N GLU A 119 3.71 -16.50 -6.17
CA GLU A 119 3.14 -17.64 -5.43
C GLU A 119 3.46 -17.56 -3.93
N LYS A 120 4.71 -17.25 -3.57
CA LYS A 120 5.12 -17.11 -2.17
C LYS A 120 4.51 -15.89 -1.48
N LEU A 121 4.47 -14.75 -2.16
CA LEU A 121 3.83 -13.54 -1.65
C LEU A 121 2.37 -13.81 -1.30
N THR A 122 1.61 -14.37 -2.25
CA THR A 122 0.22 -14.77 -2.06
C THR A 122 0.05 -15.72 -0.87
N SER A 123 0.95 -16.70 -0.73
CA SER A 123 0.96 -17.60 0.43
C SER A 123 1.27 -16.92 1.76
N TRP A 124 2.11 -15.88 1.78
CA TRP A 124 2.51 -15.21 3.02
C TRP A 124 1.45 -14.22 3.52
N VAL A 125 0.76 -13.54 2.59
CA VAL A 125 -0.29 -12.58 2.91
C VAL A 125 -1.63 -13.24 3.20
N LYS A 126 -1.84 -14.48 2.74
CA LYS A 126 -3.00 -15.30 3.11
C LYS A 126 -2.91 -15.67 4.59
N GLN A 127 -3.73 -15.03 5.42
CA GLN A 127 -3.82 -15.30 6.85
C GLN A 127 -5.24 -15.61 7.31
N ASP A 128 -5.34 -16.18 8.49
CA ASP A 128 -6.60 -16.37 9.20
C ASP A 128 -7.15 -15.02 9.67
N ASN A 129 -8.34 -14.67 9.20
CA ASN A 129 -9.03 -13.42 9.53
C ASN A 129 -9.10 -13.14 11.03
N ARG A 130 -9.20 -14.19 11.87
CA ARG A 130 -9.27 -14.07 13.34
C ARG A 130 -8.05 -13.38 13.94
N LYS A 131 -6.87 -13.50 13.31
CA LYS A 131 -5.66 -12.81 13.77
C LYS A 131 -5.73 -11.29 13.56
N GLY A 132 -6.54 -10.84 12.61
CA GLY A 132 -6.79 -9.43 12.30
C GLY A 132 -7.88 -8.77 13.14
N SER A 133 -8.40 -9.42 14.19
CA SER A 133 -9.56 -8.92 14.96
C SER A 133 -9.36 -7.54 15.58
N TYR A 134 -8.10 -7.11 15.77
CA TYR A 134 -7.78 -5.77 16.25
C TYR A 134 -8.21 -4.67 15.27
N LEU A 135 -8.30 -4.95 13.97
CA LEU A 135 -8.77 -4.01 12.95
C LEU A 135 -10.26 -3.64 13.15
N GLN A 136 -11.03 -4.45 13.89
CA GLN A 136 -12.38 -4.10 14.32
C GLN A 136 -12.41 -2.86 15.22
N GLY A 137 -11.28 -2.48 15.83
CA GLY A 137 -11.11 -1.24 16.57
C GLY A 137 -11.41 0.01 15.73
N LEU A 138 -11.14 -0.03 14.42
CA LEU A 138 -11.56 1.03 13.50
C LEU A 138 -13.08 1.15 13.41
N GLY A 139 -13.79 0.02 13.51
CA GLY A 139 -15.24 -0.06 13.66
C GLY A 139 -15.76 0.61 14.93
N ASN A 140 -15.08 0.41 16.06
CA ASN A 140 -15.44 1.09 17.31
C ASN A 140 -15.29 2.60 17.18
N PHE A 141 -14.17 3.07 16.61
CA PHE A 141 -13.97 4.48 16.31
C PHE A 141 -15.05 5.04 15.37
N LYS A 142 -15.48 4.30 14.35
CA LYS A 142 -16.59 4.71 13.47
C LYS A 142 -17.89 4.96 14.22
N ARG A 143 -18.19 4.15 15.25
CA ARG A 143 -19.40 4.31 16.08
C ARG A 143 -19.35 5.56 16.94
N GLU A 144 -18.16 5.94 17.40
CA GLU A 144 -17.94 7.19 18.15
C GLU A 144 -17.98 8.40 17.22
N TYR A 145 -17.22 8.35 16.13
CA TYR A 145 -17.06 9.43 15.16
C TYR A 145 -18.39 9.76 14.46
N GLY A 146 -19.11 8.75 13.96
CA GLY A 146 -20.40 8.89 13.27
C GLY A 146 -20.31 8.79 11.75
N PRO A 147 -19.66 9.74 11.04
CA PRO A 147 -19.52 9.73 9.59
C PRO A 147 -18.83 8.48 9.04
N ALA A 148 -19.05 8.21 7.75
CA ALA A 148 -18.34 7.16 7.03
C ALA A 148 -16.82 7.43 7.03
N LEU A 149 -16.03 6.38 7.21
CA LEU A 149 -14.58 6.48 7.24
C LEU A 149 -13.96 6.05 5.92
N ARG A 150 -12.89 6.74 5.51
CA ARG A 150 -12.11 6.42 4.32
C ARG A 150 -10.78 5.84 4.74
N ALA A 151 -10.53 4.61 4.30
CA ALA A 151 -9.30 3.88 4.58
C ALA A 151 -8.63 3.51 3.26
N PHE A 152 -7.39 3.94 3.10
CA PHE A 152 -6.51 3.58 2.02
C PHE A 152 -5.54 2.53 2.52
N THR A 153 -5.26 1.51 1.73
CA THR A 153 -4.29 0.49 2.12
C THR A 153 -3.39 0.12 0.96
N LEU A 154 -2.11 -0.10 1.27
CA LEU A 154 -1.12 -0.65 0.36
C LEU A 154 -1.01 -2.18 0.49
N ASN A 155 -1.82 -2.79 1.37
CA ASN A 155 -1.70 -4.20 1.70
C ASN A 155 -2.53 -5.06 0.75
N TYR A 156 -1.92 -6.13 0.26
CA TYR A 156 -2.55 -7.11 -0.63
C TYR A 156 -3.52 -8.06 0.10
N ASP A 157 -3.40 -8.19 1.42
CA ASP A 157 -4.22 -9.09 2.24
C ASP A 157 -5.67 -8.63 2.39
N LEU A 158 -6.54 -9.47 2.95
CA LEU A 158 -7.98 -9.20 3.09
C LEU A 158 -8.41 -8.80 4.51
N LEU A 159 -7.45 -8.56 5.42
CA LEU A 159 -7.73 -8.50 6.86
C LEU A 159 -8.62 -7.31 7.22
N LEU A 160 -8.43 -6.15 6.60
CA LEU A 160 -9.18 -4.94 6.91
C LEU A 160 -10.67 -5.11 6.59
N GLU A 161 -10.99 -5.39 5.33
CA GLU A 161 -12.37 -5.51 4.87
C GLU A 161 -13.08 -6.71 5.49
N SER A 162 -12.38 -7.81 5.72
CA SER A 162 -12.97 -9.00 6.31
C SER A 162 -13.30 -8.77 7.78
N ASN A 163 -12.38 -8.20 8.58
CA ASN A 163 -12.65 -7.95 9.99
C ASN A 163 -13.73 -6.87 10.22
N LEU A 164 -13.79 -5.85 9.37
CA LEU A 164 -14.86 -4.84 9.43
C LEU A 164 -16.23 -5.46 9.09
N LYS A 165 -16.31 -6.30 8.05
CA LYS A 165 -17.54 -7.03 7.71
C LYS A 165 -17.96 -8.01 8.82
N ASP A 166 -17.01 -8.74 9.39
CA ASP A 166 -17.25 -9.65 10.52
C ASP A 166 -17.78 -8.91 11.77
N ALA A 167 -17.38 -7.65 11.95
CA ALA A 167 -17.90 -6.77 13.00
C ALA A 167 -19.27 -6.13 12.67
N GLY A 168 -19.87 -6.47 11.52
CA GLY A 168 -21.20 -6.04 11.10
C GLY A 168 -21.25 -4.68 10.39
N PHE A 169 -20.12 -4.19 9.86
CA PHE A 169 -20.07 -2.93 9.12
C PHE A 169 -20.21 -3.13 7.61
N ASN A 170 -20.84 -2.15 6.96
CA ASN A 170 -20.93 -2.06 5.50
C ASN A 170 -19.62 -1.48 4.94
N VAL A 171 -18.87 -2.31 4.20
CA VAL A 171 -17.60 -1.92 3.59
C VAL A 171 -17.75 -1.88 2.07
N GLU A 172 -17.60 -0.69 1.49
CA GLU A 172 -17.58 -0.46 0.05
C GLU A 172 -16.14 -0.50 -0.49
N LEU A 173 -15.95 -1.29 -1.54
CA LEU A 173 -14.67 -1.58 -2.20
C LEU A 173 -14.70 -1.27 -3.71
N GLY A 174 -15.85 -0.86 -4.22
CA GLY A 174 -16.11 -0.63 -5.64
C GLY A 174 -16.60 -1.84 -6.38
N PHE A 175 -16.97 -2.96 -5.74
CA PHE A 175 -17.41 -4.17 -6.44
C PHE A 175 -18.92 -4.37 -6.36
N ASP A 176 -19.54 -4.61 -7.51
CA ASP A 176 -20.96 -4.93 -7.60
C ASP A 176 -21.28 -6.28 -6.94
N PRO A 177 -22.27 -6.37 -6.03
CA PRO A 177 -22.59 -7.61 -5.31
C PRO A 177 -23.06 -8.77 -6.19
N ASP A 178 -23.64 -8.50 -7.36
CA ASP A 178 -24.22 -9.52 -8.24
C ASP A 178 -23.21 -10.00 -9.29
N THR A 179 -22.45 -9.07 -9.86
CA THR A 179 -21.48 -9.35 -10.94
C THR A 179 -20.05 -9.48 -10.47
N ALA A 180 -19.72 -9.01 -9.27
CA ALA A 180 -18.37 -8.89 -8.73
C ALA A 180 -17.41 -8.05 -9.60
N ILE A 181 -17.94 -7.27 -10.54
CA ILE A 181 -17.18 -6.35 -11.39
C ILE A 181 -16.95 -5.05 -10.63
N TRP A 182 -15.75 -4.50 -10.78
CA TRP A 182 -15.40 -3.20 -10.21
C TRP A 182 -16.06 -2.03 -10.98
N ASP A 183 -16.62 -1.07 -10.24
CA ASP A 183 -17.23 0.16 -10.74
C ASP A 183 -16.98 1.34 -9.77
N ALA A 184 -16.38 2.41 -10.30
CA ALA A 184 -16.09 3.65 -9.59
C ALA A 184 -17.34 4.33 -9.02
N LEU A 185 -18.49 4.21 -9.70
CA LEU A 185 -19.74 4.88 -9.31
C LEU A 185 -20.23 4.43 -7.93
N ARG A 186 -19.81 3.26 -7.47
CA ARG A 186 -20.16 2.74 -6.14
C ARG A 186 -19.58 3.56 -4.99
N PHE A 187 -18.52 4.33 -5.24
CA PHE A 187 -17.94 5.24 -4.26
C PHE A 187 -18.70 6.58 -4.19
N GLU A 188 -19.61 6.86 -5.13
CA GLU A 188 -20.47 8.02 -5.06
C GLU A 188 -21.52 7.82 -3.96
N GLN A 189 -21.69 8.83 -3.10
CA GLN A 189 -22.73 8.80 -2.08
C GLN A 189 -24.09 8.91 -2.76
N HIS A 190 -24.89 7.84 -2.71
CA HIS A 190 -26.29 7.89 -3.06
C HIS A 190 -27.14 8.00 -1.79
N GLU A 191 -28.29 8.66 -1.87
CA GLU A 191 -29.20 8.87 -0.73
C GLU A 191 -29.63 7.56 -0.03
N ASN A 192 -29.43 6.41 -0.69
CA ASN A 192 -29.82 5.07 -0.21
C ASN A 192 -28.65 4.12 0.12
N THR A 193 -27.38 4.53 -0.03
CA THR A 193 -26.21 3.69 0.28
C THR A 193 -25.50 4.21 1.52
N VAL A 194 -25.65 3.49 2.65
CA VAL A 194 -24.99 3.80 3.92
C VAL A 194 -23.78 2.88 4.08
N ALA A 195 -22.70 3.19 3.36
CA ALA A 195 -21.41 2.57 3.63
C ALA A 195 -20.85 3.14 4.93
N ASP A 196 -20.41 2.26 5.83
CA ASP A 196 -19.70 2.68 7.05
C ASP A 196 -18.23 2.98 6.73
N PHE A 197 -17.68 2.24 5.76
CA PHE A 197 -16.30 2.32 5.32
C PHE A 197 -16.20 2.35 3.80
N TYR A 198 -15.40 3.26 3.28
CA TYR A 198 -14.89 3.20 1.91
C TYR A 198 -13.41 2.78 1.98
N VAL A 199 -13.12 1.61 1.42
CA VAL A 199 -11.77 1.03 1.44
C VAL A 199 -11.18 1.05 0.03
N TYR A 200 -9.99 1.64 -0.09
CA TYR A 200 -9.27 1.79 -1.34
C TYR A 200 -7.96 1.01 -1.30
N LYS A 201 -7.82 -0.02 -2.13
CA LYS A 201 -6.60 -0.83 -2.26
C LYS A 201 -5.70 -0.21 -3.33
N LEU A 202 -4.56 0.34 -2.91
CA LEU A 202 -3.67 1.12 -3.78
C LEU A 202 -2.71 0.24 -4.60
N HIS A 203 -2.38 -0.96 -4.11
CA HIS A 203 -1.46 -1.88 -4.77
C HIS A 203 -2.14 -3.16 -5.28
N GLY A 204 -3.46 -3.27 -5.15
CA GLY A 204 -4.21 -4.46 -5.55
C GLY A 204 -4.59 -5.34 -4.36
N SER A 205 -5.10 -6.53 -4.67
CA SER A 205 -5.57 -7.48 -3.66
C SER A 205 -5.40 -8.91 -4.16
N ILE A 206 -5.17 -9.85 -3.25
CA ILE A 206 -4.98 -11.27 -3.58
C ILE A 206 -6.25 -12.00 -4.07
N ASP A 207 -7.41 -11.36 -3.96
CA ASP A 207 -8.70 -11.87 -4.43
C ASP A 207 -9.18 -11.17 -5.70
N TRP A 208 -8.31 -10.40 -6.36
CA TRP A 208 -8.61 -9.69 -7.60
C TRP A 208 -8.02 -10.39 -8.80
N GLU A 209 -8.82 -10.55 -9.85
CA GLU A 209 -8.43 -11.21 -11.09
C GLU A 209 -8.90 -10.39 -12.30
N ARG A 210 -8.09 -10.41 -13.36
CA ARG A 210 -8.50 -9.97 -14.70
C ARG A 210 -8.55 -11.20 -15.60
N GLU A 211 -9.66 -11.39 -16.31
CA GLU A 211 -9.82 -12.56 -17.20
C GLU A 211 -8.83 -12.55 -18.38
N SER A 212 -8.35 -11.38 -18.83
CA SER A 212 -7.22 -11.28 -19.77
C SER A 212 -6.55 -9.90 -19.81
N GLU A 213 -5.33 -9.79 -20.38
CA GLU A 213 -4.68 -8.50 -20.70
C GLU A 213 -5.52 -7.61 -21.64
N ALA A 214 -6.51 -8.19 -22.35
CA ALA A 214 -7.36 -7.50 -23.32
C ALA A 214 -8.75 -7.10 -22.75
N GLU A 215 -9.10 -7.57 -21.55
CA GLU A 215 -10.36 -7.24 -20.88
C GLU A 215 -10.16 -6.14 -19.84
N GLU A 216 -11.05 -5.15 -19.84
CA GLU A 216 -10.95 -3.97 -18.97
C GLU A 216 -11.43 -4.23 -17.53
N TYR A 217 -12.26 -5.25 -17.32
CA TYR A 217 -12.97 -5.42 -16.06
C TYR A 217 -12.11 -6.13 -15.01
N LEU A 218 -11.99 -5.49 -13.84
CA LEU A 218 -11.46 -6.14 -12.65
C LEU A 218 -12.59 -6.90 -11.96
N ILE A 219 -12.37 -8.17 -11.66
CA ILE A 219 -13.34 -9.04 -10.98
C ILE A 219 -12.80 -9.41 -9.60
N LYS A 220 -13.68 -9.35 -8.60
CA LYS A 220 -13.40 -9.86 -7.26
C LYS A 220 -13.83 -11.32 -7.13
N ARG A 221 -12.99 -12.15 -6.52
CA ARG A 221 -13.30 -13.55 -6.19
C ARG A 221 -13.50 -13.73 -4.67
N ASP A 222 -14.20 -14.80 -4.29
CA ASP A 222 -14.38 -15.18 -2.88
C ASP A 222 -13.19 -15.96 -2.29
N TYR A 223 -12.14 -16.15 -3.09
CA TYR A 223 -10.95 -16.89 -2.75
C TYR A 223 -9.71 -16.19 -3.30
N VAL A 224 -8.56 -16.56 -2.74
CA VAL A 224 -7.25 -16.11 -3.22
C VAL A 224 -6.96 -16.75 -4.57
N VAL A 225 -6.75 -15.94 -5.60
CA VAL A 225 -6.50 -16.40 -6.97
C VAL A 225 -5.04 -16.75 -7.19
N ASP A 226 -4.76 -17.56 -8.22
CA ASP A 226 -3.41 -18.05 -8.51
C ASP A 226 -2.49 -16.95 -9.07
N ASP A 227 -3.01 -16.07 -9.93
CA ASP A 227 -2.30 -14.89 -10.46
C ASP A 227 -3.08 -13.59 -10.18
N PRO A 228 -2.95 -13.04 -8.96
CA PRO A 228 -3.71 -11.85 -8.58
C PRO A 228 -3.23 -10.60 -9.30
N ASP A 229 -4.17 -9.69 -9.58
CA ASP A 229 -3.89 -8.36 -10.11
C ASP A 229 -3.24 -7.50 -9.02
N LEU A 230 -1.90 -7.51 -8.99
CA LEU A 230 -1.06 -6.81 -8.03
C LEU A 230 -0.16 -5.80 -8.76
N ILE A 231 0.03 -4.64 -8.14
CA ILE A 231 0.93 -3.59 -8.64
C ILE A 231 2.22 -3.57 -7.82
N PHE A 232 3.34 -3.64 -8.54
CA PHE A 232 4.68 -3.50 -7.99
C PHE A 232 5.42 -2.30 -8.59
N GLY A 233 6.13 -1.53 -7.74
CA GLY A 233 6.99 -0.44 -8.20
C GLY A 233 6.25 0.77 -8.79
N VAL A 234 7.02 1.79 -9.22
CA VAL A 234 6.49 3.11 -9.64
C VAL A 234 5.94 3.11 -11.08
N ASN A 235 6.51 2.29 -11.99
CA ASN A 235 6.11 2.29 -13.39
C ASN A 235 4.76 1.60 -13.62
N SER A 236 4.49 0.49 -12.94
CA SER A 236 3.19 -0.21 -13.02
C SER A 236 2.06 0.62 -12.38
N LYS A 237 2.37 1.49 -11.40
CA LYS A 237 1.43 2.46 -10.78
C LYS A 237 0.96 3.58 -11.73
N LEU A 238 1.65 3.79 -12.85
CA LEU A 238 1.29 4.82 -13.85
C LEU A 238 0.47 4.26 -15.01
N ASN A 239 0.17 2.95 -15.01
CA ASN A 239 -0.77 2.38 -15.96
C ASN A 239 -2.18 2.89 -15.64
N SER A 240 -2.92 3.35 -16.66
CA SER A 240 -4.23 3.99 -16.52
C SER A 240 -5.38 3.02 -16.18
N ASN A 241 -5.08 1.82 -15.69
CA ASN A 241 -6.09 0.80 -15.47
C ASN A 241 -6.80 1.04 -14.14
N ASP A 242 -8.13 1.00 -14.19
CA ASP A 242 -8.94 0.98 -12.98
C ASP A 242 -8.79 -0.35 -12.25
N PRO A 243 -8.80 -0.36 -10.91
CA PRO A 243 -9.21 0.72 -10.01
C PRO A 243 -8.06 1.62 -9.53
N TYR A 244 -6.83 1.39 -10.00
CA TYR A 244 -5.63 1.96 -9.38
C TYR A 244 -5.54 3.47 -9.55
N LEU A 245 -5.74 3.95 -10.78
CA LEU A 245 -5.75 5.38 -11.07
C LEU A 245 -6.86 6.08 -10.27
N PHE A 246 -8.05 5.48 -10.21
CA PHE A 246 -9.16 5.97 -9.40
C PHE A 246 -8.82 6.02 -7.90
N ASN A 247 -8.31 4.93 -7.32
CA ASN A 247 -8.00 4.87 -5.88
C ASN A 247 -6.93 5.89 -5.47
N VAL A 248 -5.91 6.07 -6.31
CA VAL A 248 -4.89 7.11 -6.16
C VAL A 248 -5.49 8.51 -6.28
N HIS A 249 -6.37 8.72 -7.26
CA HIS A 249 -7.06 9.98 -7.45
C HIS A 249 -7.90 10.33 -6.22
N GLU A 250 -8.64 9.37 -5.66
CA GLU A 250 -9.42 9.54 -4.44
C GLU A 250 -8.53 9.85 -3.23
N LEU A 251 -7.40 9.16 -3.07
CA LEU A 251 -6.43 9.51 -2.02
C LEU A 251 -6.00 10.97 -2.15
N ARG A 252 -5.67 11.41 -3.37
CA ARG A 252 -5.31 12.81 -3.62
C ARG A 252 -6.46 13.77 -3.34
N ASN A 253 -7.69 13.42 -3.71
CA ASN A 253 -8.87 14.23 -3.50
C ASN A 253 -9.14 14.46 -2.01
N TYR A 254 -9.19 13.39 -1.22
CA TYR A 254 -9.44 13.50 0.23
C TYR A 254 -8.28 14.12 0.98
N THR A 255 -7.02 13.81 0.62
CA THR A 255 -5.87 14.46 1.26
C THR A 255 -5.85 15.98 1.05
N LEU A 256 -6.42 16.48 -0.04
CA LEU A 256 -6.55 17.91 -0.33
C LEU A 256 -7.85 18.53 0.18
N TYR A 257 -8.75 17.73 0.76
CA TYR A 257 -10.06 18.21 1.19
C TYR A 257 -9.94 19.25 2.33
N PRO A 258 -10.75 20.33 2.33
CA PRO A 258 -10.58 21.42 3.31
C PRO A 258 -10.86 21.02 4.76
N SER A 259 -11.85 20.14 5.00
CA SER A 259 -12.19 19.68 6.35
C SER A 259 -11.18 18.67 6.91
N LEU A 260 -10.41 17.98 6.04
CA LEU A 260 -9.39 17.03 6.48
C LEU A 260 -8.34 17.73 7.36
N LYS A 261 -8.16 17.21 8.59
CA LYS A 261 -7.14 17.67 9.55
C LYS A 261 -6.11 16.59 9.87
N LEU A 262 -6.50 15.32 9.91
CA LEU A 262 -5.63 14.22 10.33
C LEU A 262 -5.51 13.14 9.27
N ILE A 263 -4.28 12.74 9.00
CA ILE A 263 -3.95 11.56 8.19
C ILE A 263 -3.25 10.57 9.12
N PHE A 264 -3.90 9.45 9.43
CA PHE A 264 -3.26 8.37 10.21
C PHE A 264 -2.50 7.46 9.26
N THR A 265 -1.18 7.35 9.42
CA THR A 265 -0.38 6.34 8.74
C THR A 265 -0.06 5.21 9.70
N VAL A 266 -0.63 4.02 9.47
CA VAL A 266 -0.45 2.86 10.35
C VAL A 266 0.45 1.84 9.69
N GLY A 267 1.62 1.60 10.27
CA GLY A 267 2.57 0.61 9.75
C GLY A 267 3.09 0.91 8.33
N TYR A 268 3.06 2.17 7.90
CA TYR A 268 3.57 2.60 6.61
C TYR A 268 5.05 3.01 6.72
N SER A 269 5.91 2.41 5.90
CA SER A 269 7.36 2.62 5.89
C SER A 269 7.81 3.92 5.21
N PHE A 270 6.90 4.62 4.52
CA PHE A 270 7.22 5.74 3.64
C PHE A 270 8.21 5.37 2.53
N SER A 271 8.21 4.12 2.06
CA SER A 271 9.03 3.69 0.92
C SER A 271 8.40 3.99 -0.44
N ASP A 272 7.11 4.35 -0.49
CA ASP A 272 6.43 4.69 -1.74
C ASP A 272 6.52 6.20 -2.03
N ASP A 273 7.46 6.57 -2.90
CA ASP A 273 7.71 7.96 -3.30
C ASP A 273 6.48 8.66 -3.89
N TYR A 274 5.60 7.93 -4.57
CA TYR A 274 4.44 8.53 -5.20
C TYR A 274 3.37 8.89 -4.17
N ILE A 275 3.06 7.96 -3.26
CA ILE A 275 2.17 8.23 -2.12
C ILE A 275 2.76 9.34 -1.23
N ASN A 276 4.06 9.31 -0.96
CA ASN A 276 4.76 10.36 -0.20
C ASN A 276 4.61 11.75 -0.84
N LYS A 277 4.64 11.86 -2.18
CA LYS A 277 4.40 13.12 -2.89
C LYS A 277 2.98 13.63 -2.70
N LEU A 278 1.97 12.76 -2.70
CA LEU A 278 0.57 13.15 -2.46
C LEU A 278 0.39 13.69 -1.03
N LEU A 279 0.91 12.96 -0.05
CA LEU A 279 0.91 13.39 1.35
C LEU A 279 1.66 14.72 1.56
N SER A 280 2.82 14.88 0.93
CA SER A 280 3.62 16.11 0.94
C SER A 280 2.83 17.31 0.42
N GLN A 281 2.13 17.14 -0.72
CA GLN A 281 1.31 18.21 -1.31
C GLN A 281 0.20 18.66 -0.36
N ALA A 282 -0.47 17.71 0.29
CA ALA A 282 -1.54 17.99 1.25
C ALA A 282 -1.04 18.77 2.47
N LEU A 283 0.03 18.30 3.11
CA LEU A 283 0.62 18.91 4.30
C LEU A 283 1.21 20.31 4.03
N ARG A 284 1.78 20.53 2.84
CA ARG A 284 2.31 21.84 2.44
C ARG A 284 1.23 22.87 2.14
N ARG A 285 0.06 22.42 1.67
CA ARG A 285 -1.05 23.31 1.30
C ARG A 285 -1.80 23.84 2.51
N ASP A 286 -1.87 23.06 3.58
CA ASP A 286 -2.61 23.42 4.80
C ASP A 286 -1.75 23.12 6.04
N LYS A 287 -1.30 24.20 6.68
CA LYS A 287 -0.45 24.13 7.88
C LYS A 287 -1.17 23.55 9.10
N ASN A 288 -2.49 23.38 9.06
CA ASN A 288 -3.27 22.79 10.14
C ASN A 288 -3.45 21.28 9.95
N LYS A 289 -3.06 20.71 8.81
CA LYS A 289 -3.04 19.26 8.60
C LYS A 289 -1.88 18.62 9.35
N ARG A 290 -2.12 17.46 9.93
CA ARG A 290 -1.11 16.64 10.62
C ARG A 290 -1.15 15.21 10.11
N ILE A 291 0.02 14.59 10.09
CA ILE A 291 0.15 13.15 9.86
C ILE A 291 0.48 12.49 11.19
N VAL A 292 -0.32 11.51 11.61
CA VAL A 292 -0.07 10.73 12.82
C VAL A 292 0.59 9.42 12.38
N ASN A 293 1.89 9.29 12.68
CA ASN A 293 2.68 8.12 12.31
C ASN A 293 2.60 7.06 13.40
N VAL A 294 1.80 6.02 13.19
CA VAL A 294 1.64 4.88 14.09
C VAL A 294 2.62 3.78 13.69
N SER A 295 3.68 3.65 14.49
CA SER A 295 4.72 2.65 14.33
C SER A 295 5.48 2.45 15.65
N PRO A 296 5.99 1.24 15.97
CA PRO A 296 6.82 1.01 17.15
C PRO A 296 8.08 1.89 17.22
N ASP A 297 8.58 2.35 16.07
CA ASP A 297 9.76 3.22 15.95
C ASP A 297 9.43 4.67 15.56
N SER A 298 8.15 5.06 15.60
CA SER A 298 7.68 6.37 15.10
C SER A 298 8.43 7.58 15.68
N GLU A 299 8.79 7.55 16.97
CA GLU A 299 9.56 8.59 17.66
C GLU A 299 10.93 8.85 17.01
N LYS A 300 11.61 7.79 16.57
CA LYS A 300 12.93 7.89 15.91
C LYS A 300 12.81 8.28 14.43
N MET A 301 11.63 8.03 13.84
CA MET A 301 11.38 8.24 12.42
C MET A 301 10.88 9.65 12.09
N VAL A 302 10.62 10.53 13.08
CA VAL A 302 10.03 11.87 12.84
C VAL A 302 10.84 12.67 11.83
N GLU A 303 12.16 12.77 12.00
CA GLU A 303 13.04 13.51 11.09
C GLU A 303 13.08 12.89 9.70
N GLU A 304 13.20 11.55 9.63
CA GLU A 304 13.23 10.81 8.38
C GLU A 304 11.92 10.97 7.58
N VAL A 305 10.77 10.86 8.25
CA VAL A 305 9.43 11.03 7.66
C VAL A 305 9.25 12.48 7.20
N ALA A 306 9.63 13.45 8.03
CA ALA A 306 9.59 14.86 7.65
C ALA A 306 10.47 15.14 6.42
N GLN A 307 11.65 14.52 6.33
CA GLN A 307 12.53 14.63 5.16
C GLN A 307 11.93 13.97 3.92
N LYS A 308 11.43 12.73 4.02
CA LYS A 308 10.79 11.99 2.91
C LYS A 308 9.57 12.72 2.36
N LEU A 309 8.77 13.32 3.23
CA LEU A 309 7.62 14.16 2.86
C LEU A 309 8.02 15.60 2.54
N ALA A 310 9.27 15.98 2.82
CA ALA A 310 9.78 17.34 2.70
C ALA A 310 8.84 18.39 3.36
N VAL A 311 8.49 18.14 4.62
CA VAL A 311 7.66 18.99 5.49
C VAL A 311 8.40 19.30 6.79
N ASN A 312 7.83 20.19 7.62
CA ASN A 312 8.36 20.44 8.95
C ASN A 312 8.06 19.26 9.89
N THR A 313 8.93 19.01 10.85
CA THR A 313 8.73 17.98 11.88
C THR A 313 7.44 18.18 12.68
N ASP A 314 7.01 19.44 12.88
CA ASP A 314 5.75 19.77 13.57
C ASP A 314 4.49 19.25 12.87
N SER A 315 4.59 18.92 11.58
CA SER A 315 3.50 18.31 10.81
C SER A 315 3.35 16.81 11.09
N VAL A 316 4.34 16.18 11.73
CA VAL A 316 4.43 14.74 11.98
C VAL A 316 4.28 14.47 13.48
N ILE A 317 3.19 13.81 13.85
CA ILE A 317 2.92 13.39 15.22
C ILE A 317 3.32 11.92 15.36
N PRO A 318 4.38 11.59 16.12
CA PRO A 318 4.74 10.19 16.36
C PRO A 318 3.74 9.55 17.33
N MET A 319 3.29 8.35 17.00
CA MET A 319 2.58 7.46 17.92
C MET A 319 3.33 6.14 18.03
N LYS A 320 3.98 5.91 19.17
CA LYS A 320 4.66 4.66 19.46
C LYS A 320 3.64 3.59 19.85
N ALA A 321 3.27 2.76 18.89
CA ALA A 321 2.33 1.66 19.08
C ALA A 321 2.50 0.62 17.96
N THR A 322 2.16 -0.64 18.24
CA THR A 322 1.83 -1.58 17.15
C THR A 322 0.46 -1.23 16.56
N ALA A 323 0.12 -1.82 15.42
CA ALA A 323 -1.19 -1.58 14.81
C ALA A 323 -2.30 -2.12 15.71
N LYS A 324 -2.08 -3.29 16.31
CA LYS A 324 -2.99 -3.87 17.30
C LYS A 324 -3.23 -2.93 18.47
N GLU A 325 -2.18 -2.47 19.16
CA GLU A 325 -2.29 -1.54 20.29
C GLU A 325 -3.03 -0.25 19.88
N PHE A 326 -2.73 0.29 18.70
CA PHE A 326 -3.38 1.50 18.21
C PHE A 326 -4.89 1.33 18.06
N PHE A 327 -5.32 0.32 17.29
CA PHE A 327 -6.73 0.13 17.00
C PHE A 327 -7.53 -0.33 18.23
N THR A 328 -6.93 -1.06 19.17
CA THR A 328 -7.67 -1.57 20.34
C THR A 328 -7.68 -0.61 21.54
N GLU A 329 -6.67 0.24 21.69
CA GLU A 329 -6.48 1.01 22.94
C GLU A 329 -6.32 2.52 22.74
N LYS A 330 -5.84 2.98 21.59
CA LYS A 330 -5.42 4.39 21.42
C LYS A 330 -6.30 5.20 20.48
N LEU A 331 -6.96 4.55 19.52
CA LEU A 331 -7.82 5.23 18.55
C LEU A 331 -9.17 5.60 19.19
N THR A 332 -9.30 6.85 19.62
CA THR A 332 -10.53 7.43 20.16
C THR A 332 -10.78 8.81 19.55
N GLU A 333 -12.04 9.29 19.61
CA GLU A 333 -12.35 10.66 19.18
C GLU A 333 -11.55 11.71 19.97
N GLU A 334 -11.42 11.52 21.29
CA GLU A 334 -10.64 12.40 22.17
C GLU A 334 -9.18 12.51 21.73
N TYR A 335 -8.55 11.37 21.40
CA TYR A 335 -7.17 11.36 20.93
C TYR A 335 -7.04 12.12 19.60
N CYS A 336 -7.94 11.90 18.65
CA CYS A 336 -7.97 12.62 17.38
C CYS A 336 -8.08 14.14 17.61
N VAL A 337 -9.02 14.59 18.44
CA VAL A 337 -9.17 16.02 18.75
C VAL A 337 -7.90 16.61 19.36
N SER A 338 -7.19 15.86 20.22
CA SER A 338 -5.93 16.29 20.82
C SER A 338 -4.78 16.47 19.81
N CYS A 339 -4.86 15.82 18.65
CA CYS A 339 -3.87 15.93 17.57
C CYS A 339 -4.09 17.12 16.65
N ILE A 340 -5.28 17.73 16.67
CA ILE A 340 -5.61 18.87 15.82
C ILE A 340 -5.02 20.13 16.45
N PRO A 341 -4.20 20.91 15.73
CA PRO A 341 -3.65 22.16 16.25
C PRO A 341 -4.78 23.11 16.66
N SER A 342 -4.64 23.74 17.83
CA SER A 342 -5.52 24.82 18.25
C SER A 342 -5.38 25.96 17.25
N ASP A 343 -6.46 26.40 16.61
CA ASP A 343 -6.43 27.52 15.69
C ASP A 343 -6.34 28.83 16.49
N PRO A 344 -5.23 29.59 16.44
CA PRO A 344 -5.13 30.87 17.14
C PRO A 344 -6.04 31.95 16.53
N ASP A 345 -6.57 31.74 15.32
CA ASP A 345 -7.36 32.72 14.57
C ASP A 345 -8.88 32.49 14.67
N ILE A 346 -9.34 31.50 15.44
CA ILE A 346 -10.77 31.29 15.74
C ILE A 346 -11.06 31.85 17.14
N PRO A 347 -11.71 33.02 17.28
CA PRO A 347 -12.18 33.50 18.56
C PRO A 347 -13.30 32.57 19.05
N PHE A 348 -13.20 32.18 20.32
CA PHE A 348 -14.17 31.42 21.11
C PHE A 348 -15.64 31.69 20.81
#